data_AF-A0A3B0W003-F1
#
_entry.id   AF-A0A3B0W003-F1
#
_cell.length_a   1.000
_cell.length_b   1.000
_cell.length_c   1.000
_cell.angle_alpha   90.00
_cell.angle_beta   90.00
_cell.angle_gamma   90.00
#
_symmetry.space_group_name_H-M   'P 1'
#
loop_
_entity.id
_entity.type
_entity.pdbx_description
1 polymer ?
#
loop_
_entity_poly.entity_id
_entity_poly.type
_entity_poly.pdbx_seq_one_letter_code
_entity_poly.pdbx_strand_id
1 'polypeptide(L)'
;MRLHEEGEVFAELVAVTAETIGLPQIYVEKDYWVTRALKYLSESVHAGEVVFKGGTSLSKAYRLIDRFLVLGQAPRLIKRMRHE
;
A
#
# COMPACT_ATOMS: atom_id res chain seq x y z
N MET A 1 -15.45 3.92 -9.23
CA MET A 1 -15.43 2.45 -9.42
C MET A 1 -14.88 1.80 -8.17
N ARG A 2 -15.52 0.72 -7.70
CA ARG A 2 -15.13 -0.02 -6.50
C ARG A 2 -14.68 -1.42 -6.93
N LEU A 3 -13.38 -1.58 -7.16
CA LEU A 3 -12.85 -2.76 -7.86
C LEU A 3 -13.22 -4.10 -7.18
N HIS A 4 -13.20 -4.16 -5.85
CA HIS A 4 -13.57 -5.34 -5.07
C HIS A 4 -15.08 -5.72 -5.13
N GLU A 5 -15.94 -4.91 -5.75
CA GLU A 5 -17.35 -5.29 -5.98
C GLU A 5 -17.48 -6.23 -7.20
N GLU A 6 -16.47 -6.28 -8.06
CA GLU A 6 -16.40 -7.18 -9.22
C GLU A 6 -15.44 -8.33 -8.90
N GLY A 7 -15.94 -9.38 -8.22
CA GLY A 7 -15.11 -10.42 -7.61
C GLY A 7 -14.13 -11.13 -8.56
N GLU A 8 -14.58 -11.50 -9.76
CA GLU A 8 -13.73 -12.16 -10.77
C GLU A 8 -12.66 -11.21 -11.31
N VAL A 9 -13.04 -9.99 -11.70
CA VAL A 9 -12.13 -8.96 -12.21
C VAL A 9 -11.12 -8.56 -11.13
N PHE A 10 -11.55 -8.46 -9.87
CA PHE A 10 -10.67 -8.16 -8.76
C PHE A 10 -9.62 -9.25 -8.56
N ALA A 11 -10.02 -10.52 -8.57
CA ALA A 11 -9.11 -11.65 -8.42
C ALA A 11 -8.10 -11.72 -9.58
N GLU A 12 -8.55 -11.51 -10.82
CA GLU A 12 -7.69 -11.47 -12.00
C GLU A 12 -6.64 -10.36 -11.89
N LEU A 13 -7.06 -9.14 -11.55
CA LEU A 13 -6.15 -8.01 -11.43
C LEU A 13 -5.16 -8.19 -10.27
N VAL A 14 -5.58 -8.79 -9.16
CA VAL A 14 -4.67 -9.17 -8.06
C VAL A 14 -3.63 -10.16 -8.56
N ALA A 15 -4.03 -11.17 -9.33
CA ALA A 15 -3.12 -12.16 -9.90
C ALA A 15 -2.11 -11.54 -10.89
N VAL A 16 -2.59 -10.77 -11.87
CA VAL A 16 -1.75 -10.10 -12.88
C VAL A 16 -0.78 -9.11 -12.22
N THR A 17 -1.26 -8.34 -11.24
CA THR A 17 -0.41 -7.39 -10.51
C THR A 17 0.68 -8.11 -9.73
N ALA A 18 0.31 -9.17 -9.02
CA ALA A 18 1.23 -10.01 -8.23
C ALA A 18 2.35 -10.61 -9.11
N GLU A 19 1.99 -11.14 -10.28
CA GLU A 19 2.94 -11.65 -11.26
C GLU A 19 3.87 -10.54 -11.78
N THR A 20 3.30 -9.40 -12.18
CA THR A 20 4.04 -8.26 -12.75
C THR A 20 5.09 -7.71 -11.79
N ILE A 21 4.77 -7.63 -10.48
CA ILE A 21 5.67 -7.07 -9.47
C ILE A 21 6.50 -8.13 -8.73
N GLY A 22 6.29 -9.42 -9.04
CA GLY A 22 7.00 -10.52 -8.40
C GLY A 22 6.69 -10.71 -6.91
N LEU A 23 5.46 -10.39 -6.47
CA LEU A 23 5.03 -10.55 -5.08
C LEU A 23 3.88 -11.55 -4.96
N PRO A 24 3.77 -12.30 -3.85
CA PRO A 24 2.57 -13.07 -3.55
C PRO A 24 1.27 -12.25 -3.61
N GLN A 25 0.22 -12.82 -4.19
CA GLN A 25 -1.12 -12.19 -4.33
C GLN A 25 -1.65 -11.61 -3.02
N ILE A 26 -1.42 -12.30 -1.89
CA ILE A 26 -1.81 -11.84 -0.56
C ILE A 26 -1.26 -10.45 -0.19
N TYR A 27 -0.07 -10.07 -0.68
CA TYR A 27 0.49 -8.74 -0.42
C TYR A 27 -0.16 -7.66 -1.28
N VAL A 28 -0.55 -7.99 -2.52
CA VAL A 28 -1.28 -7.08 -3.41
C VAL A 28 -2.67 -6.80 -2.85
N GLU A 29 -3.40 -7.86 -2.50
CA GLU A 29 -4.73 -7.74 -1.93
C GLU A 29 -4.71 -6.94 -0.61
N LYS A 30 -3.74 -7.24 0.25
CA LYS A 30 -3.57 -6.51 1.51
C LYS A 30 -3.25 -5.03 1.32
N ASP A 31 -2.36 -4.68 0.38
CA ASP A 31 -2.05 -3.29 0.06
C ASP A 31 -3.28 -2.54 -0.46
N TYR A 32 -4.14 -3.21 -1.25
CA TYR A 32 -5.42 -2.66 -1.70
C TYR A 32 -6.34 -2.30 -0.52
N TRP A 33 -6.58 -3.24 0.40
CA TRP A 33 -7.46 -3.01 1.55
C TRP A 33 -6.93 -1.93 2.50
N VAL A 34 -5.62 -1.92 2.77
CA VAL A 34 -4.99 -0.88 3.61
C VAL A 34 -5.09 0.48 2.95
N THR A 35 -4.78 0.58 1.66
CA THR A 35 -4.91 1.84 0.91
C THR A 35 -6.34 2.37 0.96
N ARG A 36 -7.33 1.47 0.83
CA ARG A 36 -8.75 1.84 0.90
C ARG A 36 -9.17 2.29 2.30
N ALA A 37 -8.74 1.60 3.36
CA ALA A 37 -9.01 2.02 4.74
C ALA A 37 -8.42 3.40 5.04
N LEU A 38 -7.18 3.65 4.61
CA LEU A 38 -6.53 4.96 4.75
C LEU A 38 -7.28 6.06 4.00
N LYS A 39 -7.77 5.75 2.78
CA LYS A 39 -8.62 6.67 2.03
C LYS A 39 -9.87 7.05 2.82
N TYR A 40 -10.62 6.06 3.33
CA TYR A 40 -11.83 6.34 4.11
C TYR A 40 -11.54 7.14 5.39
N LEU A 41 -10.45 6.83 6.09
CA LEU A 41 -10.03 7.60 7.27
C LEU A 41 -9.72 9.06 6.91
N SER A 42 -9.02 9.28 5.78
CA SER A 42 -8.70 10.63 5.29
C SER A 42 -9.92 11.45 4.86
N GLU A 43 -11.02 10.77 4.48
CA GLU A 43 -12.29 11.37 4.08
C GLU A 43 -13.30 11.43 5.24
N SER A 44 -12.94 10.92 6.42
CA SER A 44 -13.84 10.85 7.59
C SER A 44 -13.88 12.16 8.37
N VAL A 45 -14.90 12.30 9.23
CA VAL A 45 -15.03 13.44 10.15
C VAL A 45 -13.83 13.59 11.10
N HIS A 46 -13.10 12.50 11.34
CA HIS A 46 -11.93 12.47 12.23
C HIS A 46 -10.62 12.79 11.50
N ALA A 47 -10.65 13.17 10.22
CA ALA A 47 -9.43 13.42 9.44
C ALA A 47 -8.52 14.50 10.07
N GLY A 48 -9.12 15.48 10.78
CA GLY A 48 -8.38 16.51 11.53
C GLY A 48 -7.79 16.03 12.86
N GLU A 49 -8.21 14.86 13.35
CA GLU A 49 -7.82 14.30 14.65
C GLU A 49 -6.80 13.15 14.50
N VAL A 50 -6.51 12.73 13.26
CA VAL A 50 -5.68 11.56 12.97
C VAL A 50 -4.45 11.99 12.15
N VAL A 51 -3.28 11.55 12.60
CA VAL A 51 -2.03 11.70 11.85
C VAL A 51 -1.54 10.33 11.39
N PHE A 52 -1.45 10.13 10.07
CA PHE A 52 -0.83 8.93 9.51
C PHE A 52 0.69 8.98 9.73
N LYS A 53 1.26 7.91 10.28
CA LYS A 53 2.70 7.78 10.56
C LYS A 53 3.28 6.49 9.95
N GLY A 54 4.61 6.41 9.92
CA GLY A 54 5.35 5.21 9.48
C GLY A 54 5.51 5.08 7.97
N GLY A 55 6.09 3.96 7.53
CA GLY A 55 6.47 3.72 6.13
C GLY A 55 5.31 3.85 5.14
N THR A 56 4.10 3.44 5.55
CA THR A 56 2.90 3.52 4.70
C THR A 56 2.47 4.96 4.43
N SER A 57 2.53 5.84 5.44
CA SER A 57 2.24 7.27 5.24
C SER A 57 3.28 7.91 4.30
N LEU A 58 4.55 7.55 4.47
CA LEU A 58 5.64 8.06 3.64
C LEU A 58 5.50 7.62 2.17
N SER A 59 5.06 6.38 1.90
CA SER A 59 4.87 5.91 0.52
C SER A 59 3.53 6.36 -0.09
N LYS A 60 2.42 6.26 0.64
CA LYS A 60 1.07 6.46 0.09
C LYS A 60 0.56 7.90 0.17
N ALA A 61 0.89 8.64 1.23
CA ALA A 61 0.41 10.02 1.42
C ALA A 61 1.43 11.04 0.92
N TYR A 62 2.71 10.84 1.24
CA TYR A 62 3.76 11.80 0.90
C TYR A 62 4.60 11.44 -0.34
N ARG A 63 4.48 10.19 -0.84
CA ARG A 63 5.27 9.66 -1.98
C ARG A 63 6.79 9.86 -1.84
N LEU A 64 7.29 9.86 -0.61
CA LEU A 64 8.70 10.09 -0.29
C LEU A 64 9.56 8.82 -0.43
N ILE A 65 8.93 7.65 -0.45
CA ILE A 65 9.61 6.36 -0.59
C ILE A 65 8.79 5.44 -1.49
N ASP A 66 9.46 4.60 -2.28
CA ASP A 66 8.83 3.63 -3.15
C ASP A 66 8.99 2.22 -2.55
N ARG A 67 8.10 1.89 -1.61
CA ARG A 67 8.09 0.59 -0.90
C ARG A 67 6.68 0.02 -0.85
N PHE A 68 6.54 -1.23 -1.31
CA PHE A 68 5.29 -1.99 -1.23
C PHE A 68 4.99 -2.43 0.20
N LEU A 69 3.71 -2.47 0.58
CA LEU A 69 3.29 -2.80 1.94
C LEU A 69 3.42 -4.31 2.24
N VAL A 70 4.59 -4.75 2.68
CA VAL A 70 4.80 -6.13 3.15
C VAL A 70 4.77 -6.15 4.69
N LEU A 71 3.59 -6.32 5.28
CA LEU A 71 3.49 -6.60 6.73
C LEU A 71 3.86 -8.07 6.95
N GLY A 72 5.16 -8.37 7.04
CA GLY A 72 5.67 -9.73 7.28
C GLY A 72 7.09 -10.01 6.80
N GLN A 73 7.76 -9.10 6.09
CA GLN A 73 9.17 -9.26 5.71
C GLN A 73 9.93 -7.99 6.10
N ALA A 74 10.97 -8.16 6.91
CA ALA A 74 11.89 -7.10 7.27
C ALA A 74 12.41 -6.39 6.00
N PRO A 75 12.44 -5.05 5.96
CA PRO A 75 13.07 -4.35 4.85
C PRO A 75 14.58 -4.65 4.88
N ARG A 76 15.05 -5.53 4.00
CA ARG A 76 16.47 -5.63 3.68
C ARG A 76 16.80 -4.58 2.63
N LEU A 77 17.72 -3.68 3.02
CA LEU A 77 18.46 -2.70 2.23
C LEU A 77 17.65 -1.63 1.46
N ILE A 78 17.67 -0.41 1.98
CA ILE A 78 17.99 0.76 1.15
C ILE A 78 19.36 1.24 1.59
N LYS A 79 20.30 1.19 0.63
CA LYS A 79 21.70 1.59 0.78
C LYS A 79 21.74 3.06 1.22
N ARG A 80 22.56 3.32 2.24
CA ARG A 80 22.95 4.63 2.76
C ARG A 80 23.33 5.58 1.61
N MET A 81 22.53 6.61 1.33
CA MET A 81 23.02 7.79 0.62
C MET A 81 23.80 8.64 1.63
N ARG A 82 25.13 8.48 1.61
CA ARG A 82 26.02 9.58 1.98
C ARG A 82 25.91 10.61 0.86
N HIS A 83 25.64 11.85 1.21
CA HIS A 83 26.22 12.98 0.50
C HIS A 83 26.91 13.84 1.54
N GLU A 84 28.13 14.21 1.17
CA GLU A 84 28.93 15.30 1.74
C GLU A 84 28.12 16.59 1.85
#